data_AF-A0A8J8EWZ4-F1
#
_entry.id   AF-A0A8J8EWZ4-F1
#
_cell.length_a   1.000
_cell.length_b   1.000
_cell.length_c   1.000
_cell.angle_alpha   90.00
_cell.angle_beta   90.00
_cell.angle_gamma   90.00
#
_symmetry.space_group_name_H-M   'P 1'
#
loop_
_entity.id
_entity.type
_entity.pdbx_description
1 polymer ?
#
loop_
_entity_poly.entity_id
_entity_poly.type
_entity_poly.pdbx_seq_one_letter_code
_entity_poly.pdbx_strand_id
1 'polypeptide(L)'
;MKITLRSKGSWRKVTFKIPDETFERIEELSKRYGFRVDETLRIILLHGYIEKREESAEEFKELEEEISALERELYELEGKWSPLKFTTYYLAMDNQNLAIQLSGMIAENKRLRKMLGKPERDFSEIERLIHYYLSFEGKD
;
A
#
# COMPACT_ATOMS: atom_id res chain seq x y z
N MET A 1 7.57 -44.66 2.69
CA MET A 1 7.40 -43.72 3.82
C MET A 1 6.27 -44.10 4.79
N LYS A 2 6.37 -43.74 6.08
CA LYS A 2 5.34 -44.00 7.12
C LYS A 2 4.64 -42.70 7.52
N ILE A 3 3.32 -42.61 7.33
CA ILE A 3 2.53 -41.42 7.67
C ILE A 3 1.55 -41.78 8.78
N THR A 4 1.49 -40.93 9.81
CA THR A 4 0.58 -41.10 10.94
C THR A 4 -0.40 -39.95 10.99
N LEU A 5 -1.69 -40.25 10.87
CA LEU A 5 -2.77 -39.29 11.03
C LEU A 5 -3.39 -39.41 12.42
N ARG A 6 -3.79 -38.26 12.95
CA ARG A 6 -4.57 -38.16 14.18
C ARG A 6 -5.78 -37.27 13.91
N SER A 7 -6.99 -37.78 14.19
CA SER A 7 -8.20 -36.98 14.11
C SER A 7 -8.26 -35.97 15.27
N LYS A 8 -8.78 -34.77 15.00
CA LYS A 8 -8.95 -33.72 16.00
C LYS A 8 -9.99 -34.19 17.03
N GLY A 9 -9.58 -34.36 18.30
CA GLY A 9 -10.47 -34.79 19.39
C GLY A 9 -10.56 -36.31 19.64
N SER A 10 -9.91 -37.17 18.84
CA SER A 10 -9.90 -38.62 19.05
C SER A 10 -8.53 -39.17 19.46
N TRP A 11 -8.51 -40.25 20.26
CA TRP A 11 -7.30 -41.00 20.62
C TRP A 11 -6.84 -41.97 19.55
N ARG A 12 -7.63 -42.19 18.49
CA ARG A 12 -7.28 -43.11 17.40
C ARG A 12 -6.21 -42.50 16.49
N LYS A 13 -5.07 -43.19 16.40
CA LYS A 13 -4.01 -42.91 15.44
C LYS A 13 -4.08 -43.96 14.35
N VAL A 14 -4.12 -43.51 13.09
CA VAL A 14 -4.04 -44.42 11.94
C VAL A 14 -2.69 -44.18 11.28
N THR A 15 -1.92 -45.25 11.15
CA THR A 15 -0.62 -45.20 10.49
C THR A 15 -0.65 -46.08 9.26
N PHE A 16 -0.32 -45.49 8.11
CA PHE A 16 -0.19 -46.21 6.85
C PHE A 16 1.24 -46.07 6.33
N LYS A 17 1.66 -47.10 5.60
CA LYS A 17 2.93 -47.13 4.89
C LYS A 17 2.64 -46.91 3.42
N ILE A 18 3.16 -45.82 2.87
CA ILE A 18 3.07 -45.50 1.45
C ILE A 18 4.37 -46.00 0.80
N PRO A 19 4.31 -46.76 -0.30
CA PRO A 19 5.50 -47.11 -1.09
C PRO A 19 6.25 -45.85 -1.55
N ASP A 20 7.57 -45.90 -1.59
CA ASP A 20 8.38 -44.71 -1.87
C ASP A 20 8.10 -44.15 -3.28
N GLU A 21 7.96 -45.01 -4.29
CA GLU A 21 7.54 -44.63 -5.65
C GLU A 21 6.19 -43.86 -5.69
N THR A 22 5.26 -44.23 -4.81
CA THR A 22 3.96 -43.55 -4.73
C THR A 22 4.11 -42.19 -4.05
N PHE A 23 4.99 -42.08 -3.05
CA PHE A 23 5.25 -40.83 -2.36
C PHE A 23 5.98 -39.82 -3.26
N GLU A 24 6.95 -40.27 -4.04
CA GLU A 24 7.65 -39.44 -5.03
C GLU A 24 6.66 -38.83 -6.04
N ARG A 25 5.73 -39.63 -6.57
CA ARG A 25 4.64 -39.13 -7.42
C ARG A 25 3.77 -38.08 -6.74
N ILE A 26 3.50 -38.23 -5.44
CA ILE A 26 2.73 -37.23 -4.67
C ILE A 26 3.52 -35.93 -4.54
N GLU A 27 4.83 -35.99 -4.29
CA GLU A 27 5.69 -34.81 -4.25
C GLU A 27 5.78 -34.09 -5.59
N GLU A 28 5.89 -34.83 -6.70
CA GLU A 28 5.87 -34.28 -8.05
C GLU A 28 4.57 -33.54 -8.34
N LEU A 29 3.42 -34.15 -8.01
CA LEU A 29 2.12 -33.52 -8.15
C LEU A 29 1.99 -32.28 -7.26
N SER A 30 2.46 -32.34 -6.02
CA SER A 30 2.45 -31.21 -5.08
C SER A 30 3.20 -30.02 -5.67
N LYS A 31 4.42 -30.24 -6.19
CA LYS A 31 5.24 -29.21 -6.83
C LYS A 31 4.58 -28.67 -8.10
N ARG A 32 4.04 -29.55 -8.95
CA ARG A 32 3.43 -29.17 -10.23
C ARG A 32 2.23 -28.24 -10.06
N TYR A 33 1.43 -28.46 -9.01
CA TYR A 33 0.22 -27.69 -8.74
C TYR A 33 0.39 -26.65 -7.62
N GLY A 34 1.60 -26.48 -7.09
CA GLY A 34 1.91 -25.48 -6.08
C GLY A 34 1.34 -25.75 -4.68
N PHE A 35 0.96 -26.99 -4.39
CA PHE A 35 0.45 -27.38 -3.08
C PHE A 35 1.57 -27.86 -2.15
N ARG A 36 1.33 -27.75 -0.83
CA ARG A 36 2.17 -28.44 0.14
C ARG A 36 1.87 -29.95 0.11
N VAL A 37 2.92 -30.77 0.30
CA VAL A 37 2.79 -32.23 0.29
C VAL A 37 1.74 -32.72 1.30
N ASP A 38 1.62 -32.07 2.46
CA ASP A 38 0.62 -32.41 3.48
C ASP A 38 -0.83 -32.09 3.04
N GLU A 39 -1.04 -31.04 2.26
CA GLU A 39 -2.35 -30.69 1.69
C GLU A 39 -2.72 -31.65 0.56
N THR A 40 -1.78 -31.97 -0.32
CA THR A 40 -1.99 -32.94 -1.39
C THR A 40 -2.35 -34.32 -0.82
N LEU A 41 -1.67 -34.75 0.24
CA LEU A 41 -2.02 -35.98 0.96
C LEU A 41 -3.44 -35.93 1.52
N ARG A 42 -3.85 -34.81 2.13
CA ARG A 42 -5.23 -34.65 2.64
C ARG A 42 -6.25 -34.73 1.51
N ILE A 43 -6.01 -34.06 0.39
CA ILE A 43 -6.91 -34.08 -0.78
C ILE A 43 -7.08 -35.50 -1.33
N ILE A 44 -5.98 -36.24 -1.47
CA ILE A 44 -5.98 -37.63 -1.95
C ILE A 44 -6.74 -38.54 -0.98
N LEU A 45 -6.43 -38.45 0.32
CA LEU A 45 -7.02 -39.31 1.36
C LEU A 45 -8.50 -39.02 1.60
N LEU A 46 -8.92 -37.77 1.44
CA LEU A 46 -10.31 -37.35 1.55
C LEU A 46 -11.05 -37.42 0.21
N HIS A 47 -10.41 -37.93 -0.84
CA HIS A 47 -10.99 -38.12 -2.18
C HIS A 47 -11.65 -36.84 -2.74
N GLY A 48 -11.03 -35.68 -2.51
CA GLY A 48 -11.55 -34.38 -2.94
C GLY A 48 -12.60 -33.76 -2.01
N TYR A 49 -13.07 -34.48 -0.98
CA TYR A 49 -13.84 -33.88 0.12
C TYR A 49 -12.88 -33.24 1.11
N ILE A 50 -12.27 -32.11 0.72
CA ILE A 50 -11.81 -31.17 1.74
C ILE A 50 -13.09 -30.85 2.51
N GLU A 51 -13.22 -31.30 3.76
CA GLU A 51 -14.20 -30.74 4.68
C GLU A 51 -14.02 -29.24 4.54
N LYS A 52 -14.96 -28.60 3.82
CA LYS A 52 -15.06 -27.15 3.84
C LYS A 52 -14.96 -26.83 5.32
N ARG A 53 -13.93 -26.08 5.73
CA ARG A 53 -14.15 -25.23 6.91
C ARG A 53 -15.50 -24.60 6.61
N GLU A 54 -16.46 -24.80 7.50
CA GLU A 54 -17.75 -24.14 7.43
C GLU A 54 -17.54 -22.64 7.62
N GLU A 55 -16.73 -22.00 6.77
CA GLU A 55 -16.99 -20.64 6.36
C GLU A 55 -18.31 -20.77 5.61
N SER A 56 -19.38 -20.44 6.34
CA SER A 56 -20.74 -20.54 5.83
C SER A 56 -20.83 -19.73 4.54
N ALA A 57 -21.76 -20.09 3.65
CA ALA A 57 -22.04 -19.23 2.50
C ALA A 57 -22.40 -17.80 2.94
N GLU A 58 -22.94 -17.64 4.15
CA GLU A 58 -23.08 -16.35 4.84
C GLU A 58 -21.75 -15.61 5.05
N GLU A 59 -20.70 -16.23 5.60
CA GLU A 59 -19.41 -15.54 5.84
C GLU A 59 -18.77 -15.04 4.54
N PHE A 60 -18.85 -15.84 3.46
CA PHE A 60 -18.41 -15.39 2.13
C PHE A 60 -19.21 -14.21 1.60
N LYS A 61 -20.53 -14.23 1.82
CA LYS A 61 -21.41 -13.15 1.38
C LYS A 61 -21.18 -11.86 2.17
N GLU A 62 -20.96 -11.96 3.49
CA GLU A 62 -20.60 -10.81 4.33
C GLU A 62 -19.28 -10.17 3.87
N LEU A 63 -18.27 -10.99 3.56
CA LEU A 63 -17.00 -10.51 3.00
C LEU A 63 -17.17 -9.85 1.64
N GLU A 64 -17.99 -10.39 0.75
CA GLU A 64 -18.28 -9.77 -0.55
C GLU A 64 -18.98 -8.41 -0.40
N GLU A 65 -19.93 -8.32 0.54
CA GLU A 65 -20.63 -7.06 0.86
C GLU A 65 -19.67 -6.02 1.46
N GLU A 66 -18.79 -6.44 2.37
CA GLU A 66 -17.77 -5.56 2.97
C GLU A 66 -16.78 -5.06 1.93
N ILE A 67 -16.28 -5.93 1.05
CA ILE A 67 -15.40 -5.55 -0.06
C ILE A 67 -16.10 -4.53 -0.96
N SER A 68 -17.36 -4.76 -1.33
CA SER A 68 -18.10 -3.84 -2.18
C SER A 68 -18.34 -2.47 -1.52
N ALA A 69 -18.55 -2.44 -0.20
CA ALA A 69 -18.65 -1.19 0.55
C ALA A 69 -17.32 -0.43 0.57
N LEU A 70 -16.22 -1.12 0.85
CA LEU A 70 -14.87 -0.55 0.85
C LEU A 70 -14.47 0.00 -0.52
N GLU A 71 -14.80 -0.70 -1.61
CA GLU A 71 -14.56 -0.22 -2.97
C GLU A 71 -15.31 1.10 -3.25
N ARG A 72 -16.57 1.23 -2.80
CA ARG A 72 -17.34 2.47 -2.96
C ARG A 72 -16.73 3.62 -2.17
N GLU A 73 -16.35 3.38 -0.93
CA GLU A 73 -15.67 4.38 -0.09
C GLU A 73 -14.34 4.83 -0.72
N LEU A 74 -13.58 3.88 -1.27
CA LEU A 74 -12.34 4.18 -1.99
C LEU A 74 -12.62 5.08 -3.19
N TYR A 75 -13.60 4.76 -4.03
CA TYR A 75 -13.97 5.60 -5.18
C TYR A 75 -14.40 7.00 -4.78
N GLU A 76 -15.17 7.15 -3.70
CA GLU A 76 -15.53 8.46 -3.17
C GLU A 76 -14.32 9.24 -2.68
N LEU A 77 -13.40 8.56 -2.00
CA LEU A 77 -12.18 9.17 -1.49
C LEU A 77 -11.26 9.59 -2.64
N GLU A 78 -11.06 8.75 -3.64
CA GLU A 78 -10.30 9.07 -4.85
C GLU A 78 -10.91 10.26 -5.59
N GLY A 79 -12.24 10.29 -5.70
CA GLY A 79 -12.98 11.42 -6.28
C GLY A 79 -12.74 12.74 -5.55
N LYS A 80 -12.57 12.72 -4.23
CA LYS A 80 -12.25 13.90 -3.40
C LYS A 80 -10.76 14.24 -3.40
N TRP A 81 -9.90 13.23 -3.44
CA TRP A 81 -8.45 13.37 -3.36
C TRP A 81 -7.84 13.93 -4.63
N SER A 82 -8.34 13.53 -5.80
CA SER A 82 -7.83 13.98 -7.09
C SER A 82 -7.87 15.51 -7.24
N PRO A 83 -9.03 16.20 -7.03
CA PRO A 83 -9.08 17.66 -7.03
C PRO A 83 -8.14 18.31 -6.01
N LEU A 84 -8.07 17.77 -4.79
CA LEU A 84 -7.22 18.30 -3.73
C LEU A 84 -5.74 18.25 -4.10
N LYS A 85 -5.29 17.17 -4.75
CA LYS A 85 -3.92 17.04 -5.26
C LYS A 85 -3.62 18.13 -6.29
N PHE A 86 -4.50 18.35 -7.25
CA PHE A 86 -4.33 19.42 -8.25
C PHE A 86 -4.32 20.80 -7.60
N THR A 87 -5.28 21.11 -6.73
CA THR A 87 -5.34 22.41 -6.04
C THR A 87 -4.06 22.65 -5.22
N THR A 88 -3.58 21.65 -4.49
CA THR A 88 -2.36 21.76 -3.69
C THR A 88 -1.13 22.01 -4.56
N TYR A 89 -1.04 21.32 -5.70
CA TYR A 89 0.05 21.52 -6.66
C TYR A 89 0.07 22.94 -7.23
N TYR A 90 -1.10 23.44 -7.67
CA TYR A 90 -1.20 24.81 -8.20
C TYR A 90 -0.89 25.86 -7.13
N LEU A 91 -1.39 25.69 -5.91
CA LEU A 91 -1.07 26.60 -4.80
C LEU A 91 0.43 26.61 -4.47
N ALA A 92 1.11 25.47 -4.52
CA ALA A 92 2.55 25.41 -4.33
C ALA A 92 3.30 26.16 -5.44
N MET A 93 2.90 25.96 -6.70
CA MET A 93 3.49 26.65 -7.84
C MET A 93 3.25 28.18 -7.79
N ASP A 94 2.06 28.61 -7.40
CA ASP A 94 1.73 30.03 -7.23
C ASP A 94 2.55 30.66 -6.10
N ASN A 95 2.73 29.96 -4.97
CA ASN A 95 3.58 30.43 -3.87
C ASN A 95 5.05 30.56 -4.29
N GLN A 96 5.57 29.63 -5.10
CA GLN A 96 6.91 29.75 -5.67
C GLN A 96 7.04 30.96 -6.58
N ASN A 97 6.08 31.16 -7.48
CA ASN A 97 6.05 32.33 -8.37
C ASN A 97 6.02 33.64 -7.59
N LEU A 98 5.22 33.73 -6.53
CA LEU A 98 5.17 34.88 -5.64
C LEU A 98 6.51 35.10 -4.92
N ALA A 99 7.16 34.04 -4.43
CA ALA A 99 8.47 34.13 -3.79
C ALA A 99 9.55 34.69 -4.74
N ILE A 100 9.53 34.27 -6.01
CA ILE A 100 10.43 34.81 -7.05
C ILE A 100 10.16 36.30 -7.29
N GLN A 101 8.89 36.68 -7.47
CA GLN A 101 8.51 38.08 -7.70
C GLN A 101 8.94 38.98 -6.54
N LEU A 102 8.65 38.57 -5.30
CA LEU A 102 9.03 39.30 -4.10
C LEU A 102 10.55 39.45 -3.97
N SER A 103 11.32 38.41 -4.31
CA SER A 103 12.78 38.48 -4.34
C SER A 103 13.28 39.56 -5.29
N GLY A 104 12.70 39.63 -6.49
CA GLY A 104 13.00 40.67 -7.48
C GLY A 104 12.68 42.08 -6.96
N MET A 105 11.49 42.26 -6.37
CA MET A 105 11.06 43.54 -5.81
C MET A 105 11.96 44.00 -4.64
N ILE A 106 12.40 43.09 -3.78
CA ILE A 106 13.33 43.38 -2.68
C ILE A 106 14.68 43.85 -3.24
N ALA A 107 15.22 43.15 -4.24
CA ALA A 107 16.47 43.52 -4.88
C ALA A 107 16.38 44.92 -5.54
N GLU A 108 15.28 45.20 -6.23
CA GLU A 108 15.03 46.51 -6.84
C GLU A 108 14.90 47.60 -5.77
N ASN A 109 14.18 47.35 -4.66
CA ASN A 109 14.04 48.30 -3.57
C ASN A 109 15.40 48.64 -2.93
N LYS A 110 16.23 47.62 -2.64
CA LYS A 110 17.59 47.80 -2.10
C LYS A 110 18.44 48.67 -3.04
N ARG A 111 18.41 48.38 -4.34
CA ARG A 111 19.14 49.17 -5.36
C ARG A 111 18.65 50.63 -5.43
N LEU A 112 17.34 50.86 -5.48
CA LEU A 112 16.76 52.20 -5.55
C LEU A 112 17.08 53.02 -4.30
N ARG A 113 16.99 52.42 -3.11
CA ARG A 113 17.36 53.08 -1.85
C ARG A 113 18.81 53.52 -1.85
N LYS A 114 19.72 52.66 -2.31
CA LYS A 114 21.15 52.98 -2.46
C LYS A 114 21.37 54.15 -3.41
N MET A 115 20.71 54.17 -4.58
CA MET A 115 20.78 55.29 -5.53
C MET A 115 20.27 56.61 -4.93
N LEU A 116 19.23 56.56 -4.09
CA LEU A 116 18.61 57.73 -3.48
C LEU A 116 19.26 58.14 -2.15
N GLY A 117 20.34 57.48 -1.72
CA GLY A 117 20.98 57.74 -0.43
C GLY A 117 20.05 57.49 0.78
N LYS A 118 19.06 56.60 0.63
CA LYS A 118 18.12 56.23 1.69
C LYS A 118 18.65 55.02 2.47
N PRO A 119 18.35 54.90 3.77
CA PRO A 119 18.74 53.74 4.56
C PRO A 119 18.12 52.46 3.99
N GLU A 120 18.85 51.37 4.10
CA GLU A 120 18.35 50.04 3.75
C GLU A 120 17.17 49.65 4.66
N ARG A 121 16.26 48.86 4.10
CA ARG A 121 15.17 48.24 4.86
C ARG A 121 15.55 46.82 5.22
N ASP A 122 15.15 46.41 6.41
CA ASP A 122 15.24 45.03 6.82
C ASP A 122 14.11 44.22 6.16
N PHE A 123 14.49 43.19 5.42
CA PHE A 123 13.58 42.24 4.79
C PHE A 123 13.81 40.81 5.29
N SER A 124 14.58 40.62 6.37
CA SER A 124 15.02 39.31 6.85
C SER A 124 13.86 38.34 7.09
N GLU A 125 12.73 38.82 7.63
CA GLU A 125 11.54 38.00 7.84
C GLU A 125 10.93 37.50 6.53
N ILE A 126 10.82 38.39 5.54
CA ILE A 126 10.26 38.08 4.22
C ILE A 126 11.21 37.17 3.44
N GLU A 127 12.51 37.40 3.52
CA GLU A 127 13.54 36.54 2.92
C GLU A 127 13.47 35.11 3.48
N ARG A 128 13.23 34.92 4.79
CA ARG A 128 12.99 33.59 5.37
C ARG A 128 11.77 32.89 4.78
N LEU A 129 10.65 33.61 4.60
CA LEU A 129 9.44 33.05 4.01
C LEU A 129 9.65 32.70 2.53
N ILE A 130 10.33 33.57 1.77
CA ILE A 130 10.72 33.32 0.38
C ILE A 130 11.55 32.03 0.30
N HIS A 131 12.57 31.88 1.14
CA HIS A 131 13.40 30.67 1.15
C HIS A 131 12.59 29.41 1.42
N TYR A 132 11.65 29.46 2.36
CA TYR A 132 10.77 28.32 2.66
C TYR A 132 10.00 27.85 1.42
N TYR A 133 9.40 28.78 0.66
CA TYR A 133 8.59 28.43 -0.52
C TYR A 133 9.43 28.10 -1.76
N LEU A 134 10.64 28.64 -1.89
CA LEU A 134 11.56 28.26 -2.96
C LEU A 134 12.20 26.88 -2.74
N SER A 135 12.38 26.46 -1.48
CA SER A 135 12.99 25.17 -1.12
C SER A 135 12.08 23.97 -1.37
N PHE A 136 10.93 24.16 -2.01
CA PHE A 136 9.98 23.10 -2.34
C PHE A 136 10.42 22.25 -3.56
N GLU A 137 11.46 22.67 -4.30
CA GLU A 137 12.14 21.80 -5.27
C GLU A 137 13.00 20.76 -4.52
N GLY A 138 12.52 19.52 -4.40
CA GLY A 138 13.37 18.40 -3.97
C GLY A 138 12.80 17.41 -2.95
N LYS A 139 11.48 17.34 -2.75
CA LYS A 139 10.84 16.22 -2.05
C LYS A 139 9.88 15.49 -2.98
N ASP A 140 10.48 14.78 -3.95
CA ASP A 140 9.88 13.60 -4.56
C ASP A 140 10.12 12.38 -3.66
#